data_AF-A0A536ULX6-F1
#
_entry.id   AF-A0A536ULX6-F1
#
_cell.length_a   1.000
_cell.length_b   1.000
_cell.length_c   1.000
_cell.angle_alpha   90.00
_cell.angle_beta   90.00
_cell.angle_gamma   90.00
#
_symmetry.space_group_name_H-M   'P 1'
#
loop_
_entity.id
_entity.type
_entity.pdbx_description
1 polymer ?
#
loop_
_entity_poly.entity_id
_entity_poly.type
_entity_poly.pdbx_seq_one_letter_code
_entity_poly.pdbx_strand_id
1 'polypeptide(L)' 'MEKRVVFKSPWLPYALVAPQLAITLVFFFWPASQALYWSLLIQDAFAARTQFVWFDNFRDLFNDPH' A
#
# COMPACT_ATOMS: atom_id res chain seq x y z
N MET A 1 21.47 5.99 36.84
CA MET A 1 20.14 5.65 36.29
C MET A 1 19.76 6.74 35.30
N GLU A 2 19.68 6.40 34.01
CA GLU A 2 19.41 7.37 32.95
C GLU A 2 17.96 7.85 33.03
N LYS A 3 17.75 9.17 33.16
CA LYS A 3 16.42 9.76 33.29
C LYS A 3 15.70 9.64 31.94
N ARG A 4 14.85 8.62 31.80
CA ARG A 4 13.99 8.47 30.62
C ARG A 4 12.96 9.61 30.64
N VAL A 5 13.14 10.58 29.75
CA VAL A 5 12.18 11.67 29.55
C VAL A 5 11.01 11.11 28.77
N VAL A 6 10.05 10.53 29.49
CA VAL A 6 8.76 10.15 28.94
C VAL A 6 7.82 11.35 29.00
N PHE A 7 7.04 11.54 27.94
CA PHE A 7 5.98 12.54 27.95
C PHE A 7 4.97 12.20 29.06
N LYS A 8 4.63 13.18 29.90
CA LYS A 8 3.59 13.01 30.94
C LYS A 8 2.21 12.76 30.33
N SER A 9 1.98 13.25 29.12
CA SER A 9 0.73 13.06 28.38
C SER A 9 0.85 11.87 27.43
N PRO A 10 -0.10 10.90 27.46
CA PRO A 10 -0.04 9.73 26.60
C PRO A 10 -0.31 10.04 25.12
N TRP A 11 -1.05 11.11 24.79
CA TRP A 11 -1.51 11.36 23.41
C TRP A 11 -0.57 12.28 22.61
N LEU A 12 0.18 13.15 23.28
CA LEU A 12 1.06 14.15 22.65
C LEU A 12 2.10 13.52 21.69
N PRO A 13 2.79 12.41 22.03
CA PRO A 13 3.76 11.80 21.12
C PRO A 13 3.10 11.30 19.83
N TYR A 14 1.89 10.75 19.92
CA TYR A 14 1.15 10.25 18.77
C TYR A 14 0.71 11.38 17.85
N ALA A 15 0.27 12.52 18.40
CA ALA A 15 -0.08 13.70 17.61
C ALA A 15 1.13 14.27 16.86
N LEU A 16 2.32 14.25 17.46
CA LEU A 16 3.54 14.75 16.83
C LEU A 16 4.02 13.86 15.67
N VAL A 17 3.82 12.54 15.75
CA VAL A 17 4.18 11.60 14.67
C VAL A 17 3.07 11.44 13.62
N ALA A 18 1.83 11.84 13.94
CA ALA A 18 0.68 11.69 13.06
C ALA A 18 0.87 12.29 11.65
N PRO A 19 1.46 13.49 11.45
CA PRO A 19 1.68 14.03 10.12
C PRO A 19 2.60 13.14 9.27
N GLN A 20 3.65 12.59 9.87
CA GLN A 20 4.57 11.68 9.19
C GLN A 20 3.87 10.38 8.80
N LEU A 21 3.11 9.78 9.72
CA LEU A 21 2.35 8.57 9.44
C LEU A 21 1.30 8.80 8.34
N ALA A 22 0.64 9.96 8.35
CA ALA A 22 -0.32 10.33 7.32
C ALA A 22 0.33 10.38 5.93
N ILE A 23 1.53 10.96 5.81
CA ILE A 23 2.28 10.97 4.55
C ILE A 23 2.58 9.55 4.10
N THR A 24 3.10 8.69 4.99
CA THR A 24 3.38 7.29 4.65
C THR A 24 2.12 6.55 4.20
N LEU A 25 0.99 6.73 4.89
CA LEU A 25 -0.26 6.07 4.53
C LEU A 25 -0.79 6.53 3.15
N VAL A 26 -0.78 7.84 2.89
CA VAL A 26 -1.35 8.43 1.67
C VAL A 26 -0.45 8.23 0.46
N PHE A 27 0.87 8.36 0.62
CA PHE A 27 1.79 8.34 -0.52
C PHE A 27 2.45 6.98 -0.74
N PHE A 28 2.44 6.08 0.25
CA PHE A 28 3.05 4.76 0.11
C PHE A 28 1.99 3.66 0.12
N PHE A 29 1.24 3.51 1.21
CA PHE A 29 0.30 2.39 1.35
C PHE A 29 -0.90 2.49 0.42
N TRP A 30 -1.46 3.68 0.22
CA TRP A 30 -2.59 3.87 -0.68
C TRP A 30 -2.23 3.52 -2.14
N PRO A 31 -1.17 4.07 -2.77
CA PRO A 31 -0.74 3.67 -4.11
C PRO A 31 -0.36 2.19 -4.21
N ALA A 32 0.32 1.63 -3.19
CA ALA A 32 0.64 0.21 -3.17
C ALA A 32 -0.63 -0.67 -3.18
N SER A 33 -1.65 -0.26 -2.44
CA SER A 33 -2.94 -0.97 -2.42
C SER A 33 -3.66 -0.86 -3.78
N GLN A 34 -3.59 0.29 -4.44
CA GLN A 34 -4.11 0.44 -5.81
C GLN A 34 -3.38 -0.49 -6.79
N ALA A 35 -2.06 -0.60 -6.69
CA ALA A 35 -1.27 -1.51 -7.51
C ALA A 35 -1.62 -2.99 -7.26
N LEU A 36 -1.83 -3.37 -5.99
CA LEU A 36 -2.32 -4.70 -5.65
C LEU A 36 -3.70 -4.97 -6.27
N TYR A 37 -4.62 -4.01 -6.23
CA TYR A 37 -5.91 -4.16 -6.89
C TYR A 37 -5.77 -4.30 -8.42
N TRP A 38 -4.93 -3.49 -9.05
CA TRP A 38 -4.65 -3.60 -10.49
C TRP A 38 -3.98 -4.92 -10.87
N SER A 39 -3.19 -5.52 -9.97
CA SER A 39 -2.57 -6.83 -10.24
C SER A 39 -3.59 -7.96 -10.41
N LEU A 40 -4.80 -7.80 -9.88
CA LEU A 40 -5.93 -8.75 -10.00
C LEU A 40 -6.86 -8.42 -11.17
N LEU A 41 -6.57 -7.35 -11.91
CA LEU A 41 -7.34 -6.88 -13.06
C LEU A 41 -6.53 -7.13 -14.34
N ILE A 42 -7.22 -7.27 -15.45
CA ILE A 42 -6.60 -7.17 -16.78
C ILE A 42 -7.38 -6.16 -17.60
N GLN A 43 -6.65 -5.35 -18.35
CA GLN A 43 -7.18 -4.28 -19.18
C GLN A 43 -6.81 -4.56 -20.63
N ASP A 44 -7.75 -4.30 -21.55
CA ASP A 44 -7.50 -4.43 -22.98
C ASP A 44 -6.51 -3.37 -23.49
N ALA A 45 -5.93 -3.60 -24.67
CA ALA A 45 -4.88 -2.75 -25.24
C ALA A 45 -5.31 -1.28 -25.46
N PHE A 46 -6.62 -1.00 -25.52
CA PHE A 46 -7.18 0.34 -25.69
C PHE A 46 -7.80 0.92 -24.42
N ALA A 47 -7.60 0.26 -23.27
CA ALA A 47 -8.15 0.68 -21.99
C ALA A 47 -9.69 0.88 -21.98
N ALA A 48 -10.40 0.28 -22.94
CA ALA A 48 -11.84 0.42 -23.10
C ALA A 48 -12.63 -0.50 -22.16
N ARG A 49 -12.00 -1.60 -21.70
CA ARG A 49 -12.62 -2.59 -20.81
C ARG A 49 -11.61 -3.11 -19.79
N THR A 50 -12.06 -3.19 -18.54
CA THR A 50 -11.32 -3.81 -17.44
C THR A 50 -12.12 -4.99 -16.91
N GLN A 51 -11.47 -6.13 -16.72
CA GLN A 51 -12.07 -7.33 -16.16
C GLN A 51 -11.27 -7.80 -14.94
N PHE A 52 -11.98 -8.33 -13.94
CA PHE A 52 -11.38 -8.86 -12.72
C PHE A 52 -11.09 -10.35 -12.89
N VAL A 53 -9.81 -10.73 -12.78
CA VAL A 53 -9.29 -12.06 -13.15
C VAL A 53 -8.65 -12.79 -11.96
N TRP A 54 -8.81 -12.28 -10.74
CA TRP A 54 -8.22 -12.85 -9.54
C TRP A 54 -6.72 -13.12 -9.72
N PHE A 55 -6.30 -14.39 -9.74
CA PHE A 55 -4.90 -14.81 -9.77
C PHE A 55 -4.42 -15.25 -11.15
N ASP A 56 -5.23 -15.13 -12.21
CA ASP A 56 -4.86 -15.66 -13.52
C ASP A 56 -3.61 -14.96 -14.08
N ASN A 57 -3.48 -13.63 -13.91
CA ASN A 57 -2.26 -12.89 -14.25
C ASN A 57 -1.00 -13.48 -13.59
N PHE A 58 -1.12 -13.92 -12.32
CA PHE A 58 0.00 -14.50 -11.59
C PHE A 58 0.33 -15.90 -12.09
N ARG A 59 -0.70 -16.71 -12.42
CA ARG A 59 -0.50 -18.04 -13.01
C ARG A 59 0.22 -17.92 -14.35
N ASP A 60 -0.20 -16.98 -15.19
CA ASP A 60 0.44 -16.74 -16.48
C ASP A 60 1.89 -16.31 -16.28
N LEU A 61 2.14 -15.34 -15.38
CA LEU A 61 3.48 -14.87 -15.04
C LEU A 61 4.41 -15.99 -14.54
N PHE A 62 3.92 -16.87 -13.66
CA PHE A 62 4.75 -17.95 -13.10
C PHE A 62 4.92 -19.15 -14.05
N ASN A 63 4.04 -19.28 -15.04
CA ASN A 63 4.17 -20.29 -16.11
C ASN A 63 4.91 -19.76 -17.33
N ASP A 64 5.25 -18.46 -17.36
CA ASP A 64 6.03 -17.86 -18.44
C ASP A 64 7.46 -18.43 -18.43
N PRO A 65 7.90 -19.12 -19.51
CA PRO A 65 9.23 -19.71 -19.58
C PRO A 65 10.36 -18.69 -19.85
N HIS A 66 10.04 -17.40 -19.98
CA HIS A 66 10.98 -16.32 -20.32
C HIS A 66 11.51 -15.54 -19.12
#